data_AF-A0A660ZEU0-F1
#
_entry.id   AF-A0A660ZEU0-F1
#
_cell.length_a   1.000
_cell.length_b   1.000
_cell.length_c   1.000
_cell.angle_alpha   90.00
_cell.angle_beta   90.00
_cell.angle_gamma   90.00
#
_symmetry.space_group_name_H-M   'P 1'
#
loop_
_entity.id
_entity.type
_entity.pdbx_description
1 polymer ?
#
loop_
_entity_poly.entity_id
_entity_poly.type
_entity_poly.pdbx_seq_one_letter_code
_entity_poly.pdbx_strand_id
1 'polypeptide(L)'
;MIRSIWRKWAIVAAIGVAISASARGENLVPNPGFENWTGGEPNNWNNDSGITVEQCNVADSVHGGSYSARITLTTQEQSNADFYSDEFAVTAGTDYEISAWIFDNDPAGKGRLAVWWYDASHNSIDSDYLKYSSNSSEWQQVVDTVTAPDNAAYAKFDIRFYDVSSNWDGDALFYVDDVEFSPLSTNQPPTISNIQQSPSNPTSSDVVTVTADITDPDNDLATDSLFYSTNGGTTYSQLYHLSVSGNTYTYEIPALPDGTTVEYFIMAKDNDGNRVTSDTFSYTVQDIYPPVINEIMYNPSDPPFTYSDEWVEIYNPNDEPYDVSNWVLTDYESDFTIPENTLIPAFGFLVIARDTNSIRGCAEYQDDLGSDNDILLGNAGFQLSNDGDEVVLQDNSGNTIDSVRYDDSSPWPTSPDGQGPSLELTDPSLDNNVGTNWAASSETYGTPGEPNSAYNDNNCTNNYDFEIWTAEGPEGWTVEDGATATEETNIRRRGAKSAKLENTTAGKGLIQRFEVQQNLSYDLRVWVYPSGSADNIRVFMIFTDGVGTVIDSIGPLTVTEADKWQLIRRRGSIPAATQMYLKIRG
;
A
#
# COMPACT_ATOMS: atom_id res chain seq x y z
N MET A 1 17.97 53.51 -0.56
CA MET A 1 18.79 52.32 -0.88
C MET A 1 18.17 51.18 -0.08
N ILE A 2 17.68 50.15 -0.78
CA ILE A 2 17.06 48.89 -0.29
C ILE A 2 15.59 49.00 0.21
N ARG A 3 14.70 48.40 -0.60
CA ARG A 3 13.24 48.19 -0.44
C ARG A 3 13.00 46.95 0.43
N SER A 4 11.89 46.79 1.15
CA SER A 4 10.71 46.09 0.62
C SER A 4 9.51 46.21 1.58
N ILE A 5 8.37 46.59 1.01
CA ILE A 5 7.08 46.86 1.65
C ILE A 5 6.13 45.72 1.28
N TRP A 6 5.38 45.26 2.28
CA TRP A 6 4.21 44.41 2.19
C TRP A 6 3.15 44.95 1.21
N ARG A 7 2.58 44.12 0.33
CA ARG A 7 1.16 44.21 -0.06
C ARG A 7 0.63 42.98 -0.81
N LYS A 8 -0.58 42.62 -0.40
CA LYS A 8 -1.53 41.61 -0.89
C LYS A 8 -1.85 41.77 -2.40
N TRP A 9 -1.98 40.64 -3.09
CA TRP A 9 -2.78 40.45 -4.32
C TRP A 9 -3.35 39.02 -4.23
N ALA A 10 -4.66 38.83 -3.99
CA ALA A 10 -5.72 38.76 -4.99
C ALA A 10 -5.45 37.68 -6.04
N ILE A 11 -6.01 36.49 -5.78
CA ILE A 11 -6.07 35.34 -6.68
C ILE A 11 -6.91 35.75 -7.90
N VAL A 12 -6.27 35.88 -9.05
CA VAL A 12 -6.94 35.82 -10.35
C VAL A 12 -6.71 34.40 -10.87
N ALA A 13 -7.77 33.60 -10.91
CA ALA A 13 -7.78 32.35 -11.64
C ALA A 13 -7.67 32.67 -13.14
N ALA A 14 -6.46 32.62 -13.68
CA ALA A 14 -6.28 32.49 -15.12
C ALA A 14 -6.64 31.04 -15.47
N ILE A 15 -7.82 30.85 -16.07
CA ILE A 15 -8.09 29.67 -16.89
C ILE A 15 -7.17 29.81 -18.09
N GLY A 16 -5.93 29.34 -17.94
CA GLY A 16 -5.10 28.98 -19.07
C GLY A 16 -5.75 27.75 -19.66
N VAL A 17 -6.46 27.92 -20.78
CA VAL A 17 -6.68 26.82 -21.71
C VAL A 17 -5.27 26.40 -22.12
N ALA A 18 -4.77 25.31 -21.51
CA ALA A 18 -3.62 24.62 -22.03
C ALA A 18 -4.05 24.12 -23.41
N ILE A 19 -3.62 24.84 -24.45
CA ILE A 19 -3.60 24.30 -25.79
C ILE A 19 -2.65 23.10 -25.68
N SER A 20 -3.18 21.90 -25.86
CA SER A 20 -2.40 20.68 -26.00
C SER A 20 -1.46 20.89 -27.18
N ALA A 21 -0.22 21.27 -26.90
CA ALA A 21 0.84 21.18 -27.87
C ALA A 21 1.20 19.70 -27.94
N SER A 22 0.53 18.96 -28.83
CA SER A 22 1.00 17.63 -29.22
C SER A 22 2.48 17.74 -29.54
N ALA A 23 3.31 16.91 -28.89
CA ALA A 23 4.70 16.77 -29.27
C ALA A 23 4.78 16.42 -30.76
N ARG A 24 5.40 17.25 -31.60
CA ARG A 24 5.42 17.05 -33.06
C ARG A 24 6.70 16.33 -33.49
N GLY A 25 6.60 15.49 -34.51
CA GLY A 25 7.78 15.00 -35.22
C GLY A 25 8.51 16.12 -35.99
N GLU A 26 9.66 15.80 -36.59
CA GLU A 26 10.40 16.72 -37.46
C GLU A 26 9.52 17.19 -38.64
N ASN A 27 9.56 18.49 -38.94
CA ASN A 27 8.87 19.07 -40.10
C ASN A 27 9.51 18.57 -41.40
N LEU A 28 8.72 17.89 -42.23
CA LEU A 28 9.19 17.23 -43.44
C LEU A 28 9.23 18.16 -44.67
N VAL A 29 8.57 19.32 -44.61
CA VAL A 29 8.48 20.23 -45.76
C VAL A 29 9.83 20.92 -45.98
N PRO A 30 10.38 20.91 -47.20
CA PRO A 30 11.62 21.62 -47.48
C PRO A 30 11.39 23.14 -47.46
N ASN A 31 12.33 23.87 -46.87
CA ASN A 31 12.30 25.35 -46.78
C ASN A 31 10.96 25.90 -46.23
N PRO A 32 10.47 25.42 -45.07
CA PRO A 32 9.10 25.65 -44.61
C PRO A 32 8.78 27.11 -44.24
N GLY A 33 9.77 27.85 -43.73
CA GLY A 33 9.66 29.28 -43.45
C GLY A 33 10.16 30.19 -44.57
N PHE A 34 10.32 29.66 -45.79
CA PHE A 34 10.75 30.43 -46.97
C PHE A 34 12.01 31.29 -46.78
N GLU A 35 13.01 30.80 -46.04
CA GLU A 35 14.23 31.58 -45.77
C GLU A 35 15.27 31.51 -46.90
N ASN A 36 15.09 30.61 -47.87
CA ASN A 36 16.03 30.38 -48.96
C ASN A 36 15.39 30.64 -50.33
N TRP A 37 16.00 31.51 -51.14
CA TRP A 37 15.51 31.92 -52.46
C TRP A 37 16.63 31.95 -53.50
N THR A 38 16.35 31.50 -54.72
CA THR A 38 17.28 31.55 -55.85
C THR A 38 16.55 32.07 -57.09
N GLY A 39 17.12 33.08 -57.75
CA GLY A 39 16.51 33.60 -58.98
C GLY A 39 15.16 34.32 -58.81
N GLY A 40 14.76 34.62 -57.56
CA GLY A 40 13.47 35.25 -57.25
C GLY A 40 12.39 34.27 -56.84
N GLU A 41 12.67 32.97 -56.84
CA GLU A 41 11.76 31.89 -56.45
C GLU A 41 12.21 31.23 -55.14
N PRO A 42 11.27 30.76 -54.29
CA PRO A 42 11.62 30.06 -53.06
C PRO A 42 12.18 28.67 -53.39
N ASN A 43 13.32 28.31 -52.80
CA ASN A 43 13.97 27.03 -53.08
C ASN A 43 13.06 25.86 -52.67
N ASN A 44 12.94 24.84 -53.53
CA ASN A 44 12.12 23.62 -53.37
C ASN A 44 10.61 23.88 -53.33
N TRP A 45 10.17 25.00 -53.90
CA TRP A 45 8.78 25.35 -54.06
C TRP A 45 8.54 25.78 -55.49
N ASN A 46 7.36 25.47 -56.01
CA ASN A 46 6.93 25.76 -57.36
C ASN A 46 5.54 26.38 -57.29
N ASN A 47 5.13 27.05 -58.37
CA ASN A 47 3.82 27.63 -58.47
C ASN A 47 3.22 27.43 -59.87
N ASP A 48 1.90 27.37 -59.91
CA ASP A 48 1.18 27.41 -61.16
C ASP A 48 1.19 28.80 -61.79
N SER A 49 0.95 28.83 -63.11
CA SER A 49 1.00 30.07 -63.91
C SER A 49 -0.10 31.08 -63.60
N GLY A 50 -1.14 30.67 -62.85
CA GLY A 50 -2.22 31.54 -62.42
C GLY A 50 -1.98 32.26 -61.10
N ILE A 51 -0.82 32.10 -60.48
CA ILE A 51 -0.35 32.91 -59.37
C ILE A 51 1.05 33.46 -59.65
N THR A 52 1.40 34.53 -58.95
CA THR A 52 2.80 34.99 -58.86
C THR A 52 3.26 34.92 -57.41
N VAL A 53 4.53 34.56 -57.23
CA VAL A 53 5.17 34.42 -55.92
C VAL A 53 6.36 35.36 -55.85
N GLU A 54 6.38 36.22 -54.84
CA GLU A 54 7.47 37.18 -54.62
C GLU A 54 8.02 37.03 -53.20
N GLN A 55 9.34 37.18 -53.07
CA GLN A 55 9.98 37.25 -51.76
C GLN A 55 9.54 38.51 -51.02
N CYS A 56 9.03 38.35 -49.81
CA CYS A 56 8.71 39.49 -48.95
C CYS A 56 9.64 39.54 -47.73
N ASN A 57 10.09 40.74 -47.36
CA ASN A 57 10.91 41.00 -46.18
C ASN A 57 10.47 42.27 -45.44
N VAL A 58 9.24 42.74 -45.70
CA VAL A 58 8.70 43.92 -45.05
C VAL A 58 8.13 43.51 -43.69
N ALA A 59 8.30 44.37 -42.69
CA ALA A 59 7.72 44.15 -41.37
C ALA A 59 6.19 43.99 -41.46
N ASP A 60 5.61 43.16 -40.59
CA ASP A 60 4.18 42.77 -40.54
C ASP A 60 3.71 41.83 -41.67
N SER A 61 4.47 41.69 -42.76
CA SER A 61 4.24 40.70 -43.83
C SER A 61 5.12 39.45 -43.73
N VAL A 62 5.86 39.29 -42.64
CA VAL A 62 6.64 38.09 -42.30
C VAL A 62 6.19 37.60 -40.94
N HIS A 63 5.86 36.32 -40.81
CA HIS A 63 5.39 35.73 -39.55
C HIS A 63 6.59 35.25 -38.70
N GLY A 64 7.48 34.47 -39.31
CA GLY A 64 8.67 33.90 -38.70
C GLY A 64 9.92 34.21 -39.52
N GLY A 65 11.10 34.17 -38.91
CA GLY A 65 12.36 34.35 -39.63
C GLY A 65 12.53 35.75 -40.27
N SER A 66 13.05 35.77 -41.49
CA SER A 66 13.41 36.98 -42.25
C SER A 66 12.56 37.19 -43.50
N TYR A 67 11.92 36.13 -44.01
CA TYR A 67 11.23 36.15 -45.31
C TYR A 67 9.91 35.40 -45.27
N SER A 68 8.97 35.82 -46.11
CA SER A 68 7.72 35.08 -46.38
C SER A 68 7.44 35.05 -47.88
N ALA A 69 6.49 34.22 -48.31
CA ALA A 69 6.03 34.16 -49.68
C ALA A 69 4.81 35.07 -49.88
N ARG A 70 4.93 36.12 -50.70
CA ARG A 70 3.82 36.98 -51.13
C ARG A 70 3.19 36.39 -52.39
N ILE A 71 1.92 36.04 -52.31
CA ILE A 71 1.15 35.39 -53.39
C ILE A 71 0.14 36.37 -53.96
N THR A 72 0.18 36.60 -55.28
CA THR A 72 -0.87 37.36 -55.99
C THR A 72 -1.59 36.43 -56.96
N LEU A 73 -2.92 36.34 -56.83
CA LEU A 73 -3.75 35.51 -57.70
C LEU A 73 -4.09 36.25 -59.01
N THR A 74 -3.77 35.65 -60.15
CA THR A 74 -3.92 36.28 -61.47
C THR A 74 -4.90 35.58 -62.40
N THR A 75 -5.60 34.53 -61.93
CA THR A 75 -6.55 33.74 -62.73
C THR A 75 -7.81 33.34 -61.97
N GLN A 76 -8.95 33.27 -62.66
CA GLN A 76 -10.17 32.62 -62.17
C GLN A 76 -10.14 31.08 -62.28
N GLU A 77 -9.17 30.52 -63.01
CA GLU A 77 -9.05 29.08 -63.21
C GLU A 77 -8.34 28.44 -62.02
N GLN A 78 -9.14 28.01 -61.04
CA GLN A 78 -8.67 27.48 -59.75
C GLN A 78 -7.76 26.25 -59.87
N SER A 79 -7.80 25.51 -60.97
CA SER A 79 -6.91 24.36 -61.23
C SER A 79 -5.51 24.75 -61.69
N ASN A 80 -5.19 26.04 -61.75
CA ASN A 80 -3.90 26.59 -62.16
C ASN A 80 -3.46 27.68 -61.16
N ALA A 81 -3.76 27.50 -59.88
CA ALA A 81 -3.56 28.50 -58.83
C ALA A 81 -2.92 27.91 -57.55
N ASP A 82 -2.06 26.91 -57.72
CA ASP A 82 -1.41 26.20 -56.62
C ASP A 82 0.00 26.76 -56.34
N PHE A 83 0.34 26.90 -55.06
CA PHE A 83 1.71 27.13 -54.56
C PHE A 83 2.13 25.95 -53.70
N TYR A 84 3.26 25.33 -54.02
CA TYR A 84 3.47 23.98 -53.53
C TYR A 84 4.94 23.55 -53.47
N SER A 85 5.26 22.66 -52.54
CA SER A 85 6.62 22.18 -52.30
C SER A 85 7.08 21.18 -53.37
N ASP A 86 8.37 20.87 -53.39
CA ASP A 86 8.86 19.62 -53.96
C ASP A 86 8.39 18.42 -53.12
N GLU A 87 8.48 17.21 -53.69
CA GLU A 87 8.13 15.97 -52.99
C GLU A 87 9.10 15.66 -51.84
N PHE A 88 8.56 15.22 -50.71
CA PHE A 88 9.32 14.74 -49.55
C PHE A 88 8.81 13.38 -49.07
N ALA A 89 9.68 12.61 -48.41
CA ALA A 89 9.37 11.24 -48.01
C ALA A 89 8.36 11.19 -46.85
N VAL A 90 7.43 10.23 -46.89
CA VAL A 90 6.41 9.99 -45.86
C VAL A 90 6.27 8.49 -45.58
N THR A 91 5.59 8.13 -44.49
CA THR A 91 5.30 6.74 -44.11
C THR A 91 3.82 6.46 -44.32
N ALA A 92 3.49 5.48 -45.18
CA ALA A 92 2.12 5.04 -45.41
C ALA A 92 1.38 4.70 -44.10
N GLY A 93 0.10 5.05 -44.02
CA GLY A 93 -0.75 4.79 -42.86
C GLY A 93 -0.46 5.64 -41.62
N THR A 94 0.46 6.59 -41.70
CA THR A 94 0.79 7.51 -40.59
C THR A 94 -0.12 8.73 -40.63
N ASP A 95 -0.57 9.18 -39.46
CA ASP A 95 -1.30 10.45 -39.33
C ASP A 95 -0.31 11.62 -39.24
N TYR A 96 -0.61 12.70 -39.95
CA TYR A 96 0.20 13.90 -40.04
C TYR A 96 -0.60 15.13 -39.61
N GLU A 97 0.05 16.05 -38.91
CA GLU A 97 -0.45 17.42 -38.78
C GLU A 97 0.12 18.28 -39.90
N ILE A 98 -0.73 19.13 -40.46
CA ILE A 98 -0.42 19.99 -41.58
C ILE A 98 -0.87 21.40 -41.24
N SER A 99 0.03 22.37 -41.36
CA SER A 99 -0.33 23.76 -41.12
C SER A 99 0.42 24.75 -42.00
N ALA A 100 -0.11 25.95 -42.14
CA ALA A 100 0.63 27.11 -42.61
C ALA A 100 0.12 28.36 -41.90
N TRP A 101 1.02 29.29 -41.62
CA TRP A 101 0.61 30.65 -41.31
C TRP A 101 0.23 31.36 -42.60
N ILE A 102 -0.99 31.91 -42.64
CA ILE A 102 -1.53 32.62 -43.80
C ILE A 102 -2.06 33.98 -43.35
N PHE A 103 -1.55 35.05 -43.96
CA PHE A 103 -2.15 36.36 -43.90
C PHE A 103 -3.05 36.54 -45.13
N ASP A 104 -4.36 36.54 -44.90
CA ASP A 104 -5.40 36.64 -45.91
C ASP A 104 -6.38 37.72 -45.47
N ASN A 105 -6.18 38.96 -45.95
CA ASN A 105 -7.02 40.11 -45.58
C ASN A 105 -7.97 40.53 -46.70
N ASP A 106 -8.24 39.62 -47.64
CA ASP A 106 -9.18 39.82 -48.73
C ASP A 106 -10.53 39.12 -48.39
N PRO A 107 -11.66 39.85 -48.31
CA PRO A 107 -12.97 39.24 -48.09
C PRO A 107 -13.38 38.17 -49.10
N ALA A 108 -12.81 38.20 -50.30
CA ALA A 108 -13.03 37.24 -51.37
C ALA A 108 -11.88 36.22 -51.50
N GLY A 109 -10.73 36.46 -50.88
CA GLY A 109 -9.60 35.55 -50.85
C GLY A 109 -9.88 34.30 -50.01
N LYS A 110 -9.39 33.15 -50.49
CA LYS A 110 -9.20 31.95 -49.68
C LYS A 110 -7.96 31.18 -50.14
N GLY A 111 -7.03 30.89 -49.24
CA GLY A 111 -6.01 29.85 -49.41
C GLY A 111 -6.50 28.54 -48.81
N ARG A 112 -6.40 27.43 -49.53
CA ARG A 112 -6.79 26.10 -49.05
C ARG A 112 -5.58 25.20 -48.98
N LEU A 113 -5.32 24.62 -47.81
CA LEU A 113 -4.27 23.61 -47.68
C LEU A 113 -4.68 22.35 -48.45
N ALA A 114 -3.71 21.70 -49.07
CA ALA A 114 -3.88 20.45 -49.79
C ALA A 114 -2.60 19.59 -49.71
N VAL A 115 -2.77 18.30 -49.96
CA VAL A 115 -1.69 17.32 -50.03
C VAL A 115 -1.86 16.49 -51.26
N TRP A 116 -0.75 16.25 -51.96
CA TRP A 116 -0.68 15.26 -53.03
C TRP A 116 0.16 14.08 -52.58
N TRP A 117 -0.36 12.87 -52.76
CA TRP A 117 0.30 11.63 -52.36
C TRP A 117 0.85 10.89 -53.57
N TYR A 118 2.04 10.30 -53.40
CA TYR A 118 2.74 9.57 -54.45
C TYR A 118 3.24 8.22 -53.95
N ASP A 119 3.23 7.22 -54.84
CA ASP A 119 3.85 5.92 -54.58
C ASP A 119 5.37 5.98 -54.67
N ALA A 120 6.05 4.87 -54.35
CA ALA A 120 7.52 4.77 -54.41
C ALA A 120 8.11 4.92 -55.83
N SER A 121 7.26 4.92 -56.87
CA SER A 121 7.64 5.17 -58.27
C SER A 121 7.32 6.60 -58.72
N HIS A 122 6.95 7.49 -57.79
CA HIS A 122 6.55 8.89 -58.04
C HIS A 122 5.28 9.03 -58.91
N ASN A 123 4.40 8.04 -58.91
CA ASN A 123 3.07 8.20 -59.51
C ASN A 123 2.12 8.78 -58.46
N SER A 124 1.34 9.79 -58.84
CA SER A 124 0.26 10.31 -57.99
C SER A 124 -0.78 9.22 -57.75
N ILE A 125 -1.16 9.04 -56.49
CA ILE A 125 -2.08 8.00 -56.03
C ILE A 125 -3.36 8.56 -55.41
N ASP A 126 -3.28 9.72 -54.75
CA ASP A 126 -4.42 10.38 -54.10
C ASP A 126 -4.12 11.86 -53.82
N SER A 127 -5.13 12.61 -53.41
CA SER A 127 -5.00 14.00 -52.96
C SER A 127 -6.03 14.35 -51.89
N ASP A 128 -5.59 15.04 -50.84
CA ASP A 128 -6.46 15.57 -49.80
C ASP A 128 -6.59 17.09 -49.91
N TYR A 129 -7.81 17.60 -49.80
CA TYR A 129 -8.07 19.02 -49.75
C TYR A 129 -8.65 19.43 -48.39
N LEU A 130 -7.89 20.22 -47.65
CA LEU A 130 -8.07 20.49 -46.23
C LEU A 130 -8.79 21.83 -46.00
N LYS A 131 -8.60 22.40 -44.81
CA LYS A 131 -9.18 23.70 -44.42
C LYS A 131 -8.72 24.88 -45.28
N TYR A 132 -9.57 25.90 -45.27
CA TYR A 132 -9.32 27.21 -45.86
C TYR A 132 -8.85 28.21 -44.80
N SER A 133 -8.07 29.20 -45.23
CA SER A 133 -7.95 30.47 -44.54
C SER A 133 -9.30 31.22 -44.51
N SER A 134 -9.36 32.21 -43.64
CA SER A 134 -10.48 33.14 -43.51
C SER A 134 -10.00 34.57 -43.65
N ASN A 135 -10.88 35.47 -44.09
CA ASN A 135 -10.56 36.89 -44.15
C ASN A 135 -10.22 37.43 -42.73
N SER A 136 -8.97 37.81 -42.54
CA SER A 136 -8.36 38.23 -41.28
C SER A 136 -7.38 39.38 -41.52
N SER A 137 -7.41 40.39 -40.64
CA SER A 137 -6.40 41.46 -40.64
C SER A 137 -5.11 41.08 -39.91
N GLU A 138 -5.03 39.86 -39.37
CA GLU A 138 -3.89 39.31 -38.65
C GLU A 138 -3.50 37.95 -39.25
N TRP A 139 -2.23 37.56 -39.07
CA TRP A 139 -1.77 36.20 -39.40
C TRP A 139 -2.63 35.15 -38.70
N GLN A 140 -3.01 34.11 -39.43
CA GLN A 140 -3.73 32.98 -38.88
C GLN A 140 -3.01 31.68 -39.20
N GLN A 141 -2.95 30.76 -38.24
CA GLN A 141 -2.50 29.41 -38.52
C GLN A 141 -3.69 28.59 -39.03
N VAL A 142 -3.63 28.19 -40.30
CA VAL A 142 -4.56 27.19 -40.85
C VAL A 142 -3.95 25.83 -40.53
N VAL A 143 -4.66 24.99 -39.78
CA VAL A 143 -4.15 23.68 -39.32
C VAL A 143 -5.18 22.57 -39.55
N ASP A 144 -4.74 21.43 -40.04
CA ASP A 144 -5.55 20.22 -40.22
C ASP A 144 -4.74 18.95 -40.00
N THR A 145 -5.42 17.80 -39.99
CA THR A 145 -4.78 16.48 -39.88
C THR A 145 -5.17 15.60 -41.06
N VAL A 146 -4.25 14.77 -41.53
CA VAL A 146 -4.47 13.82 -42.64
C VAL A 146 -3.77 12.49 -42.38
N THR A 147 -4.32 11.40 -42.89
CA THR A 147 -3.70 10.06 -42.84
C THR A 147 -3.11 9.73 -44.19
N ALA A 148 -1.83 9.35 -44.24
CA ALA A 148 -1.19 8.94 -45.49
C ALA A 148 -1.85 7.65 -46.05
N PRO A 149 -2.26 7.62 -47.34
CA PRO A 149 -2.85 6.44 -47.97
C PRO A 149 -1.96 5.19 -47.91
N ASP A 150 -2.60 4.02 -47.96
CA ASP A 150 -1.91 2.72 -48.07
C ASP A 150 -1.08 2.65 -49.34
N ASN A 151 0.26 2.68 -49.24
CA ASN A 151 1.27 2.71 -50.32
C ASN A 151 1.93 4.08 -50.58
N ALA A 152 1.55 5.13 -49.85
CA ALA A 152 2.21 6.43 -49.96
C ALA A 152 3.69 6.32 -49.54
N ALA A 153 4.58 6.84 -50.39
CA ALA A 153 6.03 6.93 -50.12
C ALA A 153 6.52 8.38 -50.13
N TYR A 154 5.85 9.24 -50.90
CA TYR A 154 6.15 10.67 -50.95
C TYR A 154 4.87 11.50 -50.87
N ALA A 155 5.00 12.72 -50.37
CA ALA A 155 3.95 13.71 -50.33
C ALA A 155 4.45 15.06 -50.84
N LYS A 156 3.51 15.92 -51.22
CA LYS A 156 3.74 17.30 -51.61
C LYS A 156 2.80 18.19 -50.79
N PHE A 157 3.33 19.22 -50.13
CA PHE A 157 2.50 20.23 -49.48
C PHE A 157 2.03 21.23 -50.53
N ASP A 158 0.75 21.59 -50.51
CA ASP A 158 0.13 22.45 -51.52
C ASP A 158 -0.82 23.46 -50.87
N ILE A 159 -0.88 24.66 -51.43
CA ILE A 159 -1.88 25.67 -51.08
C ILE A 159 -2.53 26.14 -52.38
N ARG A 160 -3.82 25.89 -52.51
CA ARG A 160 -4.63 26.38 -53.61
C ARG A 160 -5.28 27.71 -53.27
N PHE A 161 -5.11 28.71 -54.12
CA PHE A 161 -5.71 30.04 -53.90
C PHE A 161 -6.98 30.25 -54.72
N TYR A 162 -7.93 30.93 -54.10
CA TYR A 162 -9.24 31.23 -54.66
C TYR A 162 -9.55 32.72 -54.47
N ASP A 163 -10.21 33.32 -55.45
CA ASP A 163 -11.02 34.51 -55.25
C ASP A 163 -12.48 34.16 -55.57
N VAL A 164 -13.35 34.34 -54.56
CA VAL A 164 -14.77 33.98 -54.59
C VAL A 164 -15.70 35.19 -54.81
N SER A 165 -15.15 36.32 -55.23
CA SER A 165 -15.91 37.53 -55.53
C SER A 165 -16.88 37.32 -56.70
N SER A 166 -18.01 38.03 -56.67
CA SER A 166 -18.99 37.99 -57.76
C SER A 166 -18.56 38.79 -58.99
N ASN A 167 -17.56 39.66 -58.85
CA ASN A 167 -16.93 40.42 -59.92
C ASN A 167 -15.42 40.41 -59.67
N TRP A 168 -14.72 39.50 -60.34
CA TRP A 168 -13.26 39.39 -60.26
C TRP A 168 -12.58 40.74 -60.53
N ASP A 169 -11.89 41.25 -59.54
CA ASP A 169 -11.01 42.41 -59.66
C ASP A 169 -9.53 42.00 -59.77
N GLY A 170 -9.19 40.75 -59.46
CA GLY A 170 -7.92 40.12 -59.82
C GLY A 170 -6.76 40.42 -58.88
N ASP A 171 -7.06 40.83 -57.65
CA ASP A 171 -6.06 41.36 -56.72
C ASP A 171 -5.98 40.58 -55.38
N ALA A 172 -6.55 39.39 -55.28
CA ALA A 172 -6.48 38.61 -54.04
C ALA A 172 -5.01 38.31 -53.68
N LEU A 173 -4.60 38.87 -52.55
CA LEU A 173 -3.23 38.90 -52.07
C LEU A 173 -3.13 38.13 -50.76
N PHE A 174 -2.16 37.20 -50.72
CA PHE A 174 -1.90 36.38 -49.55
C PHE A 174 -0.42 36.50 -49.17
N TYR A 175 -0.11 36.31 -47.89
CA TYR A 175 1.23 35.98 -47.46
C TYR A 175 1.19 34.62 -46.79
N VAL A 176 2.17 33.77 -47.09
CA VAL A 176 2.31 32.44 -46.52
C VAL A 176 3.68 32.33 -45.87
N ASP A 177 3.70 31.73 -44.68
CA ASP A 177 4.90 31.53 -43.91
C ASP A 177 4.80 30.31 -42.98
N ASP A 178 5.92 29.86 -42.43
CA ASP A 178 6.04 28.82 -41.42
C ASP A 178 5.11 27.60 -41.67
N VAL A 179 5.32 26.95 -42.81
CA VAL A 179 4.58 25.75 -43.22
C VAL A 179 5.02 24.54 -42.40
N GLU A 180 4.08 23.66 -42.04
CA GLU A 180 4.34 22.47 -41.24
C GLU A 180 3.73 21.22 -41.90
N PHE A 181 4.50 20.14 -41.97
CA PHE A 181 4.02 18.79 -42.24
C PHE A 181 4.84 17.82 -41.40
N SER A 182 4.33 17.47 -40.23
CA SER A 182 5.00 16.59 -39.27
C SER A 182 4.12 15.39 -38.94
N PRO A 183 4.69 14.17 -38.77
CA PRO A 183 3.91 13.07 -38.24
C PRO A 183 3.38 13.45 -36.86
N LEU A 184 2.12 13.10 -36.59
CA LEU A 184 1.61 13.15 -35.23
C LEU A 184 2.42 12.15 -34.41
N SER A 185 3.01 12.58 -33.29
CA SER A 185 3.56 11.61 -32.35
C SER A 185 2.41 10.75 -31.85
N THR A 186 2.60 9.43 -31.83
CA THR A 186 1.69 8.56 -31.09
C THR A 186 2.05 8.73 -29.63
N ASN A 187 1.49 9.74 -28.98
CA ASN A 187 1.69 9.98 -27.55
C ASN A 187 1.43 8.69 -26.75
N GLN A 188 2.48 8.17 -26.12
CA GLN A 188 2.48 6.94 -25.34
C GLN A 188 2.39 7.28 -23.85
N PRO A 189 1.61 6.52 -23.07
CA PRO A 189 1.54 6.76 -21.64
C PRO A 189 2.90 6.49 -20.96
N PRO A 190 3.14 7.13 -19.80
CA PRO A 190 4.28 6.77 -18.97
C PRO A 190 4.23 5.29 -18.55
N THR A 191 5.39 4.80 -18.13
CA THR A 191 5.59 3.43 -17.64
C THR A 191 6.15 3.49 -16.21
N ILE A 192 5.62 2.64 -15.33
CA ILE A 192 6.10 2.46 -13.95
C ILE A 192 6.59 1.03 -13.79
N SER A 193 7.80 0.85 -13.29
CA SER A 193 8.42 -0.46 -13.10
C SER A 193 9.35 -0.49 -11.88
N ASN A 194 9.90 -1.66 -11.56
CA ASN A 194 10.90 -1.84 -10.49
C ASN A 194 10.50 -1.23 -9.13
N ILE A 195 9.22 -1.37 -8.77
CA ILE A 195 8.72 -0.87 -7.48
C ILE A 195 9.32 -1.70 -6.36
N GLN A 196 9.97 -1.04 -5.40
CA GLN A 196 10.56 -1.65 -4.21
C GLN A 196 10.21 -0.85 -2.96
N GLN A 197 10.11 -1.55 -1.85
CA GLN A 197 9.87 -0.99 -0.53
C GLN A 197 11.01 -1.39 0.41
N SER A 198 11.43 -0.47 1.26
CA SER A 198 12.38 -0.71 2.34
C SER A 198 12.00 0.10 3.59
N PRO A 199 12.00 -0.51 4.79
CA PRO A 199 12.21 -1.94 5.05
C PRO A 199 11.03 -2.79 4.55
N SER A 200 11.28 -4.09 4.31
CA SER A 200 10.25 -5.04 3.89
C SER A 200 9.25 -5.36 5.01
N ASN A 201 9.72 -5.34 6.27
CA ASN A 201 8.92 -5.54 7.47
C ASN A 201 9.14 -4.31 8.39
N PRO A 202 8.37 -3.22 8.21
CA PRO A 202 8.55 -2.00 8.98
C PRO A 202 8.02 -2.12 10.41
N THR A 203 8.78 -1.55 11.34
CA THR A 203 8.38 -1.30 12.74
C THR A 203 7.71 0.07 12.87
N SER A 204 7.10 0.34 14.02
CA SER A 204 6.43 1.61 14.32
C SER A 204 7.39 2.81 14.38
N SER A 205 8.70 2.54 14.39
CA SER A 205 9.76 3.54 14.33
C SER A 205 10.29 3.81 12.92
N ASP A 206 9.97 2.96 11.95
CA ASP A 206 10.53 3.02 10.61
C ASP A 206 9.78 3.98 9.69
N VAL A 207 10.53 4.84 9.00
CA VAL A 207 10.04 5.52 7.79
C VAL A 207 10.18 4.56 6.62
N VAL A 208 9.10 4.32 5.88
CA VAL A 208 9.10 3.39 4.75
C VAL A 208 9.45 4.12 3.46
N THR A 209 10.59 3.75 2.89
CA THR A 209 11.03 4.22 1.57
C THR A 209 10.43 3.35 0.48
N VAL A 210 9.78 3.98 -0.50
CA VAL A 210 9.30 3.32 -1.72
C VAL A 210 10.05 3.90 -2.91
N THR A 211 10.63 3.05 -3.76
CA THR A 211 11.29 3.46 -5.00
C THR A 211 10.60 2.86 -6.21
N ALA A 212 10.57 3.58 -7.33
CA ALA A 212 10.08 3.06 -8.60
C ALA A 212 10.83 3.69 -9.77
N ASP A 213 11.02 2.93 -10.85
CA ASP A 213 11.50 3.48 -12.12
C ASP A 213 10.32 3.98 -12.94
N ILE A 214 10.31 5.28 -13.24
CA ILE A 214 9.26 5.93 -14.04
C ILE A 214 9.90 6.51 -15.29
N THR A 215 9.40 6.09 -16.45
CA THR A 215 9.88 6.54 -17.76
C THR A 215 8.72 6.88 -18.67
N ASP A 216 8.95 7.81 -19.58
CA ASP A 216 8.02 8.16 -20.63
C ASP A 216 8.68 7.95 -22.00
N PRO A 217 8.09 7.18 -22.94
CA PRO A 217 8.67 6.96 -24.27
C PRO A 217 8.87 8.24 -25.09
N ASP A 218 8.04 9.25 -24.87
CA ASP A 218 8.09 10.56 -25.53
C ASP A 218 8.89 11.58 -24.71
N ASN A 219 9.37 11.18 -23.53
CA ASN A 219 10.22 11.94 -22.62
C ASN A 219 9.59 13.27 -22.17
N ASP A 220 8.27 13.27 -21.97
CA ASP A 220 7.48 14.45 -21.58
C ASP A 220 6.73 14.26 -20.24
N LEU A 221 7.19 13.34 -19.39
CA LEU A 221 6.62 13.08 -18.06
C LEU A 221 6.37 14.39 -17.27
N ALA A 222 5.13 14.59 -16.82
CA ALA A 222 4.70 15.83 -16.17
C ALA A 222 4.68 15.72 -14.64
N THR A 223 4.01 14.69 -14.11
CA THR A 223 3.83 14.53 -12.66
C THR A 223 3.81 13.07 -12.26
N ASP A 224 4.34 12.78 -11.08
CA ASP A 224 4.24 11.52 -10.38
C ASP A 224 3.79 11.74 -8.93
N SER A 225 3.15 10.74 -8.33
CA SER A 225 2.84 10.72 -6.90
C SER A 225 2.58 9.31 -6.41
N LEU A 226 2.96 9.05 -5.17
CA LEU A 226 2.53 7.88 -4.41
C LEU A 226 1.25 8.21 -3.64
N PHE A 227 0.31 7.28 -3.63
CA PHE A 227 -0.93 7.37 -2.87
C PHE A 227 -0.97 6.23 -1.88
N TYR A 228 -1.23 6.50 -0.60
CA TYR A 228 -1.38 5.45 0.41
C TYR A 228 -2.61 5.67 1.30
N SER A 229 -3.19 4.58 1.77
CA SER A 229 -4.26 4.55 2.78
C SER A 229 -3.86 3.61 3.92
N THR A 230 -4.55 3.75 5.06
CA THR A 230 -4.32 2.92 6.25
C THR A 230 -5.60 2.20 6.66
N ASN A 231 -5.48 0.96 7.15
CA ASN A 231 -6.54 0.17 7.78
C ASN A 231 -7.82 0.05 6.91
N GLY A 232 -7.65 -0.17 5.59
CA GLY A 232 -8.76 -0.29 4.64
C GLY A 232 -9.51 1.01 4.37
N GLY A 233 -8.89 2.16 4.65
CA GLY A 233 -9.46 3.47 4.39
C GLY A 233 -9.76 3.70 2.90
N THR A 234 -10.88 4.35 2.61
CA THR A 234 -11.32 4.66 1.23
C THR A 234 -10.72 5.95 0.67
N THR A 235 -9.99 6.70 1.50
CA THR A 235 -9.31 7.94 1.14
C THR A 235 -7.80 7.74 1.18
N TYR A 236 -7.12 8.18 0.13
CA TYR A 236 -5.67 8.08 0.01
C TYR A 236 -4.99 9.42 0.31
N SER A 237 -3.93 9.36 1.09
CA SER A 237 -2.95 10.44 1.26
C SER A 237 -2.00 10.45 0.07
N GLN A 238 -1.75 11.63 -0.49
CA GLN A 238 -0.84 11.82 -1.62
C GLN A 238 0.54 12.27 -1.13
N LEU A 239 1.58 11.61 -1.63
CA LEU A 239 2.98 11.93 -1.41
C LEU A 239 3.65 12.25 -2.74
N TYR A 240 4.40 13.35 -2.76
CA TYR A 240 5.29 13.68 -3.88
C TYR A 240 6.63 12.97 -3.68
N HIS A 241 7.35 12.72 -4.78
CA HIS A 241 8.69 12.15 -4.66
C HIS A 241 9.60 13.07 -3.84
N LEU A 242 10.43 12.46 -3.00
CA LEU A 242 11.48 13.11 -2.24
C LEU A 242 12.69 13.42 -3.12
N SER A 243 13.05 12.49 -4.02
CA SER A 243 14.20 12.65 -4.91
C SER A 243 14.07 11.80 -6.17
N VAL A 244 14.86 12.16 -7.19
CA VAL A 244 14.97 11.45 -8.47
C VAL A 244 16.44 11.24 -8.79
N SER A 245 16.83 10.01 -9.13
CA SER A 245 18.18 9.64 -9.57
C SER A 245 18.10 8.80 -10.84
N GLY A 246 18.42 9.41 -11.99
CA GLY A 246 18.16 8.78 -13.29
C GLY A 246 16.65 8.66 -13.49
N ASN A 247 16.16 7.43 -13.67
CA ASN A 247 14.73 7.15 -13.81
C ASN A 247 14.08 6.71 -12.51
N THR A 248 14.84 6.61 -11.40
CA THR A 248 14.35 6.10 -10.12
C THR A 248 13.83 7.23 -9.26
N TYR A 249 12.54 7.17 -8.93
CA TYR A 249 11.81 8.08 -8.05
C TYR A 249 11.72 7.47 -6.66
N THR A 250 11.92 8.28 -5.62
CA THR A 250 11.89 7.84 -4.22
C THR A 250 10.81 8.59 -3.46
N TYR A 251 10.00 7.87 -2.66
CA TYR A 251 8.94 8.38 -1.81
C TYR A 251 9.15 7.89 -0.37
N GLU A 252 8.64 8.63 0.61
CA GLU A 252 8.70 8.22 2.03
C GLU A 252 7.30 8.25 2.65
N ILE A 253 6.79 7.09 3.05
CA ILE A 253 5.62 6.98 3.91
C ILE A 253 6.14 7.13 5.36
N PRO A 254 5.58 8.04 6.17
CA PRO A 254 6.07 8.30 7.52
C PRO A 254 5.92 7.06 8.41
N ALA A 255 6.64 7.04 9.53
CA ALA A 255 6.43 6.03 10.57
C ALA A 255 4.97 6.04 11.05
N LEU A 256 4.39 4.85 11.15
CA LEU A 256 2.99 4.63 11.51
C LEU A 256 2.91 3.73 12.75
N PRO A 257 1.82 3.78 13.53
CA PRO A 257 1.67 2.94 14.72
C PRO A 257 1.71 1.44 14.40
N ASP A 258 2.16 0.65 15.37
CA ASP A 258 2.10 -0.81 15.33
C ASP A 258 0.70 -1.34 14.98
N GLY A 259 0.65 -2.42 14.19
CA GLY A 259 -0.58 -3.02 13.65
C GLY A 259 -1.23 -2.25 12.50
N THR A 260 -0.67 -1.12 12.04
CA THR A 260 -1.23 -0.37 10.90
C THR A 260 -1.00 -1.13 9.60
N THR A 261 -2.08 -1.51 8.92
CA THR A 261 -2.01 -2.01 7.53
C THR A 261 -2.00 -0.83 6.57
N VAL A 262 -1.01 -0.78 5.68
CA VAL A 262 -0.87 0.23 4.64
C VAL A 262 -1.13 -0.39 3.28
N GLU A 263 -1.89 0.31 2.44
CA GLU A 263 -2.05 0.00 1.02
C GLU A 263 -1.57 1.20 0.21
N TYR A 264 -0.76 0.99 -0.83
CA TYR A 264 -0.24 2.09 -1.64
C TYR A 264 -0.10 1.73 -3.13
N PHE A 265 -0.11 2.75 -3.98
CA PHE A 265 0.18 2.66 -5.41
C PHE A 265 0.81 3.96 -5.91
N ILE A 266 1.41 3.92 -7.10
CA ILE A 266 2.04 5.08 -7.74
C ILE A 266 1.24 5.43 -8.99
N MET A 267 1.04 6.72 -9.23
CA MET A 267 0.43 7.24 -10.45
C MET A 267 1.39 8.21 -11.13
N ALA A 268 1.55 8.07 -12.44
CA ALA A 268 2.33 8.97 -13.29
C ALA A 268 1.46 9.54 -14.42
N LYS A 269 1.74 10.77 -14.82
CA LYS A 269 1.04 11.49 -15.87
C LYS A 269 2.04 12.25 -16.75
N ASP A 270 1.85 12.22 -18.06
CA ASP A 270 2.58 13.02 -19.05
C ASP A 270 1.96 14.43 -19.24
N ASN A 271 2.58 15.26 -20.10
CA ASN A 271 2.09 16.60 -20.40
C ASN A 271 0.85 16.59 -21.30
N ASP A 272 0.69 15.53 -22.08
CA ASP A 272 -0.41 15.35 -23.03
C ASP A 272 -1.70 14.80 -22.40
N GLY A 273 -1.66 14.34 -21.15
CA GLY A 273 -2.84 13.92 -20.39
C GLY A 273 -2.93 12.44 -20.06
N ASN A 274 -2.10 11.56 -20.64
CA ASN A 274 -2.17 10.14 -20.33
C ASN A 274 -1.71 9.89 -18.90
N ARG A 275 -2.25 8.80 -18.35
CA ARG A 275 -2.01 8.39 -16.97
C ARG A 275 -1.79 6.90 -16.91
N VAL A 276 -0.85 6.52 -16.06
CA VAL A 276 -0.65 5.13 -15.65
C VAL A 276 -0.71 5.05 -14.13
N THR A 277 -1.25 3.95 -13.63
CA THR A 277 -1.26 3.60 -12.22
C THR A 277 -0.63 2.23 -12.06
N SER A 278 0.23 2.05 -11.07
CA SER A 278 0.79 0.74 -10.74
C SER A 278 -0.26 -0.20 -10.16
N ASP A 279 0.12 -1.46 -9.95
CA ASP A 279 -0.61 -2.33 -9.03
C ASP A 279 -0.60 -1.74 -7.60
N THR A 280 -1.54 -2.19 -6.77
CA THR A 280 -1.59 -1.86 -5.35
C THR A 280 -0.69 -2.82 -4.56
N PHE A 281 0.16 -2.25 -3.72
CA PHE A 281 1.04 -2.94 -2.79
C PHE A 281 0.53 -2.75 -1.37
N SER A 282 0.89 -3.64 -0.46
CA SER A 282 0.51 -3.54 0.94
C SER A 282 1.58 -4.09 1.88
N TYR A 283 1.68 -3.50 3.07
CA TYR A 283 2.45 -4.00 4.19
C TYR A 283 1.70 -3.72 5.50
N THR A 284 2.07 -4.42 6.57
CA THR A 284 1.62 -4.12 7.93
C THR A 284 2.83 -3.68 8.74
N VAL A 285 2.66 -2.62 9.53
CA VAL A 285 3.64 -2.23 10.53
C VAL A 285 3.55 -3.21 11.69
N GLN A 286 4.66 -3.82 12.05
CA GLN A 286 4.71 -4.84 13.09
C GLN A 286 5.94 -4.63 13.97
N ASP A 287 5.72 -4.32 15.24
CA ASP A 287 6.75 -4.36 16.27
C ASP A 287 6.87 -5.78 16.80
N ILE A 288 8.07 -6.36 16.69
CA ILE A 288 8.38 -7.66 17.27
C ILE A 288 9.16 -7.41 18.56
N TYR A 289 8.60 -7.85 19.68
CA TYR A 289 9.19 -7.75 21.01
C TYR A 289 9.83 -9.09 21.39
N PRO A 290 10.99 -9.12 22.05
CA PRO A 290 11.53 -10.38 22.56
C PRO A 290 10.59 -10.99 23.62
N PRO A 291 10.57 -12.33 23.77
CA PRO A 291 9.93 -12.98 24.91
C PRO A 291 10.51 -12.51 26.24
N VAL A 292 9.66 -12.43 27.27
CA VAL A 292 9.99 -11.89 28.60
C VAL A 292 9.82 -12.93 29.69
N ILE A 293 10.55 -12.80 30.79
CA ILE A 293 10.31 -13.59 32.00
C ILE A 293 9.01 -13.09 32.62
N ASN A 294 8.02 -13.98 32.75
CA ASN A 294 6.64 -13.59 33.03
C ASN A 294 6.16 -14.01 34.43
N GLU A 295 6.63 -15.16 34.90
CA GLU A 295 6.20 -15.73 36.18
C GLU A 295 7.30 -16.61 36.78
N ILE A 296 7.44 -16.60 38.11
CA ILE A 296 8.49 -17.32 38.84
C ILE A 296 7.89 -18.01 40.07
N MET A 297 8.04 -19.33 40.15
CA MET A 297 7.79 -20.11 41.35
C MET A 297 9.12 -20.42 42.03
N TYR A 298 9.55 -19.58 42.98
CA TYR A 298 10.82 -19.73 43.67
C TYR A 298 10.72 -20.44 45.03
N ASN A 299 9.54 -20.50 45.64
CA ASN A 299 9.34 -21.21 46.91
C ASN A 299 7.92 -21.82 46.99
N PRO A 300 7.69 -23.00 46.40
CA PRO A 300 6.39 -23.66 46.42
C PRO A 300 6.01 -24.14 47.84
N SER A 301 4.71 -24.23 48.16
CA SER A 301 4.26 -24.61 49.52
C SER A 301 4.26 -26.13 49.79
N ASP A 302 4.86 -26.56 50.90
CA ASP A 302 4.79 -27.96 51.39
C ASP A 302 3.53 -28.22 52.24
N PRO A 303 2.87 -29.42 52.17
CA PRO A 303 2.57 -30.30 51.04
C PRO A 303 1.23 -29.94 50.35
N PRO A 304 1.00 -30.32 49.07
CA PRO A 304 1.58 -31.50 48.38
C PRO A 304 2.89 -31.27 47.61
N PHE A 305 3.40 -30.05 47.53
CA PHE A 305 4.65 -29.74 46.80
C PHE A 305 5.87 -30.13 47.62
N THR A 306 7.01 -30.11 46.93
CA THR A 306 8.35 -30.23 47.49
C THR A 306 9.22 -29.11 46.95
N TYR A 307 10.36 -28.83 47.58
CA TYR A 307 11.35 -27.87 47.08
C TYR A 307 11.88 -28.14 45.64
N SER A 308 11.46 -29.21 44.96
CA SER A 308 11.79 -29.47 43.55
C SER A 308 10.76 -28.92 42.54
N ASP A 309 9.67 -28.31 43.01
CA ASP A 309 8.59 -27.75 42.17
C ASP A 309 8.82 -26.28 41.75
N GLU A 310 10.09 -25.85 41.70
CA GLU A 310 10.49 -24.52 41.20
C GLU A 310 10.41 -24.46 39.67
N TRP A 311 9.99 -23.32 39.14
CA TRP A 311 9.91 -23.08 37.69
C TRP A 311 9.95 -21.59 37.34
N VAL A 312 10.31 -21.33 36.09
CA VAL A 312 10.29 -20.00 35.46
C VAL A 312 9.47 -20.08 34.19
N GLU A 313 8.60 -19.11 33.97
CA GLU A 313 7.82 -18.96 32.74
C GLU A 313 8.33 -17.83 31.86
N ILE A 314 8.38 -18.09 30.55
CA ILE A 314 8.69 -17.11 29.52
C ILE A 314 7.43 -16.90 28.67
N TYR A 315 7.05 -15.64 28.46
CA TYR A 315 5.91 -15.26 27.63
C TYR A 315 6.37 -14.66 26.30
N ASN A 316 5.75 -15.09 25.19
CA ASN A 316 5.91 -14.47 23.89
C ASN A 316 4.82 -13.41 23.66
N PRO A 317 5.11 -12.09 23.70
CA PRO A 317 4.09 -11.05 23.51
C PRO A 317 3.66 -10.84 22.04
N ASN A 318 4.22 -11.58 21.09
CA ASN A 318 3.95 -11.38 19.66
C ASN A 318 2.79 -12.24 19.14
N ASP A 319 2.25 -11.82 18.00
CA ASP A 319 1.20 -12.51 17.25
C ASP A 319 1.68 -13.60 16.28
N GLU A 320 2.98 -13.87 16.31
CA GLU A 320 3.61 -14.98 15.60
C GLU A 320 4.47 -15.81 16.58
N PRO A 321 4.70 -17.11 16.29
CA PRO A 321 5.59 -17.93 17.10
C PRO A 321 7.01 -17.36 17.13
N TYR A 322 7.63 -17.36 18.31
CA TYR A 322 8.99 -16.88 18.52
C TYR A 322 9.96 -18.04 18.73
N ASP A 323 11.04 -18.07 17.94
CA ASP A 323 12.07 -19.10 18.05
C ASP A 323 13.07 -18.76 19.16
N VAL A 324 13.06 -19.60 20.20
CA VAL A 324 13.95 -19.51 21.37
C VAL A 324 14.95 -20.66 21.40
N SER A 325 15.16 -21.34 20.28
CA SER A 325 16.11 -22.45 20.16
C SER A 325 17.51 -22.03 20.58
N ASN A 326 18.13 -22.84 21.45
CA ASN A 326 19.47 -22.62 21.99
C ASN A 326 19.62 -21.33 22.82
N TRP A 327 18.51 -20.71 23.23
CA TRP A 327 18.55 -19.68 24.27
C TRP A 327 18.92 -20.33 25.60
N VAL A 328 19.43 -19.54 26.54
CA VAL A 328 19.88 -20.01 27.84
C VAL A 328 19.08 -19.30 28.93
N LEU A 329 18.49 -20.09 29.82
CA LEU A 329 18.00 -19.63 31.12
C LEU A 329 19.08 -19.93 32.17
N THR A 330 19.49 -18.94 32.95
CA THR A 330 20.56 -19.10 33.95
C THR A 330 20.26 -18.30 35.21
N ASP A 331 20.71 -18.82 36.36
CA ASP A 331 20.83 -18.13 37.65
C ASP A 331 22.29 -17.69 37.95
N TYR A 332 23.21 -17.92 37.00
CA TYR A 332 24.69 -17.89 37.10
C TYR A 332 25.34 -19.07 37.84
N GLU A 333 24.59 -19.86 38.60
CA GLU A 333 25.08 -21.12 39.18
C GLU A 333 24.93 -22.29 38.20
N SER A 334 23.91 -22.24 37.35
CA SER A 334 23.54 -23.28 36.42
C SER A 334 22.90 -22.71 35.16
N ASP A 335 23.11 -23.41 34.04
CA ASP A 335 22.58 -23.03 32.74
C ASP A 335 21.64 -24.11 32.23
N PHE A 336 20.45 -23.70 31.79
CA PHE A 336 19.55 -24.52 31.00
C PHE A 336 19.50 -24.00 29.57
N THR A 337 20.03 -24.79 28.64
CA THR A 337 19.90 -24.51 27.20
C THR A 337 18.58 -25.04 26.69
N ILE A 338 17.75 -24.15 26.15
CA ILE A 338 16.48 -24.49 25.51
C ILE A 338 16.77 -25.34 24.24
N PRO A 339 16.15 -26.53 24.08
CA PRO A 339 16.41 -27.42 22.95
C PRO A 339 16.14 -26.78 21.58
N GLU A 340 16.79 -27.32 20.54
CA GLU A 340 16.52 -26.93 19.16
C GLU A 340 15.06 -27.18 18.75
N ASN A 341 14.54 -26.31 17.88
CA ASN A 341 13.15 -26.31 17.39
C ASN A 341 12.12 -25.98 18.47
N THR A 342 12.51 -25.21 19.49
CA THR A 342 11.57 -24.70 20.49
C THR A 342 11.00 -23.37 20.01
N LEU A 343 9.72 -23.39 19.64
CA LEU A 343 8.95 -22.19 19.30
C LEU A 343 7.96 -21.91 20.43
N ILE A 344 8.01 -20.72 21.01
CA ILE A 344 6.92 -20.25 21.87
C ILE A 344 5.79 -19.80 20.93
N PRO A 345 4.57 -20.35 20.99
CA PRO A 345 3.47 -19.94 20.13
C PRO A 345 3.18 -18.44 20.26
N ALA A 346 2.48 -17.88 19.27
CA ALA A 346 1.94 -16.53 19.37
C ALA A 346 1.16 -16.36 20.69
N PHE A 347 1.53 -15.37 21.50
CA PHE A 347 0.96 -15.16 22.85
C PHE A 347 1.00 -16.39 23.77
N GLY A 348 1.92 -17.31 23.49
CA GLY A 348 2.09 -18.54 24.24
C GLY A 348 3.10 -18.38 25.37
N PHE A 349 3.13 -19.41 26.20
CA PHE A 349 3.98 -19.52 27.38
C PHE A 349 4.92 -20.71 27.24
N LEU A 350 6.13 -20.58 27.77
CA LEU A 350 7.12 -21.63 27.91
C LEU A 350 7.49 -21.74 29.38
N VAL A 351 7.18 -22.87 30.01
CA VAL A 351 7.50 -23.14 31.40
C VAL A 351 8.76 -24.00 31.46
N ILE A 352 9.76 -23.53 32.20
CA ILE A 352 11.02 -24.23 32.42
C ILE A 352 11.08 -24.62 33.89
N ALA A 353 10.91 -25.92 34.16
CA ALA A 353 10.89 -26.47 35.50
C ALA A 353 12.24 -27.00 35.96
N ARG A 354 12.50 -26.90 37.26
CA ARG A 354 13.63 -27.55 37.90
C ARG A 354 13.58 -29.06 37.76
N ASP A 355 12.45 -29.69 38.11
CA ASP A 355 12.18 -31.12 37.90
C ASP A 355 10.82 -31.32 37.23
N THR A 356 10.84 -31.72 35.95
CA THR A 356 9.60 -31.94 35.19
C THR A 356 8.76 -33.10 35.70
N ASN A 357 9.35 -34.10 36.37
CA ASN A 357 8.60 -35.20 36.96
C ASN A 357 7.85 -34.76 38.22
N SER A 358 8.44 -33.83 38.97
CA SER A 358 7.82 -33.24 40.16
C SER A 358 6.57 -32.45 39.76
N ILE A 359 6.70 -31.55 38.77
CA ILE A 359 5.58 -30.77 38.21
C ILE A 359 4.49 -31.69 37.64
N ARG A 360 4.83 -32.65 36.78
CA ARG A 360 3.85 -33.60 36.20
C ARG A 360 3.20 -34.53 37.22
N GLY A 361 3.88 -34.78 38.34
CA GLY A 361 3.41 -35.62 39.43
C GLY A 361 2.43 -34.90 40.36
N CYS A 362 2.39 -33.56 40.32
CA CYS A 362 1.48 -32.77 41.13
C CYS A 362 0.09 -32.68 40.47
N ALA A 363 -0.95 -33.12 41.19
CA ALA A 363 -2.32 -33.08 40.68
C ALA A 363 -2.80 -31.66 40.36
N GLU A 364 -2.28 -30.66 41.05
CA GLU A 364 -2.69 -29.26 40.89
C GLU A 364 -2.14 -28.65 39.59
N TYR A 365 -1.02 -29.15 39.07
CA TYR A 365 -0.48 -28.74 37.76
C TYR A 365 -0.96 -29.61 36.61
N GLN A 366 -1.73 -30.67 36.86
CA GLN A 366 -2.18 -31.58 35.79
C GLN A 366 -3.27 -30.97 34.90
N ASP A 367 -4.03 -30.02 35.42
CA ASP A 367 -5.07 -29.34 34.63
C ASP A 367 -4.47 -28.23 33.74
N ASP A 368 -3.33 -27.65 34.15
CA ASP A 368 -2.66 -26.52 33.46
C ASP A 368 -1.44 -26.94 32.60
N LEU A 369 -0.67 -27.94 33.03
CA LEU A 369 0.58 -28.42 32.39
C LEU A 369 0.56 -29.92 32.03
N GLY A 370 -0.59 -30.58 32.16
CA GLY A 370 -0.72 -32.03 32.06
C GLY A 370 -0.93 -32.59 30.65
N SER A 371 -1.08 -31.74 29.63
CA SER A 371 -1.20 -32.19 28.24
C SER A 371 0.19 -32.34 27.59
N ASP A 372 0.32 -33.18 26.56
CA ASP A 372 1.61 -33.36 25.85
C ASP A 372 2.04 -32.11 25.03
N ASN A 373 1.23 -31.03 25.05
CA ASN A 373 1.40 -29.84 24.22
C ASN A 373 1.71 -28.55 24.99
N ASP A 374 1.62 -28.55 26.32
CA ASP A 374 2.14 -27.44 27.11
C ASP A 374 3.67 -27.48 26.98
N ILE A 375 4.30 -26.35 26.64
CA ILE A 375 5.75 -26.31 26.49
C ILE A 375 6.37 -26.28 27.89
N LEU A 376 6.34 -27.43 28.54
CA LEU A 376 7.01 -27.71 29.80
C LEU A 376 8.37 -28.33 29.47
N LEU A 377 9.40 -27.50 29.54
CA LEU A 377 10.79 -27.93 29.52
C LEU A 377 11.30 -28.06 30.95
N GLY A 378 12.46 -28.68 31.13
CA GLY A 378 13.09 -28.68 32.45
C GLY A 378 14.07 -29.81 32.67
N ASN A 379 14.20 -30.23 33.93
CA ASN A 379 15.46 -30.75 34.48
C ASN A 379 16.55 -29.68 34.40
N ALA A 380 16.14 -28.43 34.59
CA ALA A 380 16.94 -27.24 34.31
C ALA A 380 18.14 -27.07 35.25
N GLY A 381 18.16 -27.82 36.36
CA GLY A 381 19.32 -27.88 37.25
C GLY A 381 19.52 -26.64 38.13
N PHE A 382 18.82 -25.55 37.84
CA PHE A 382 18.75 -24.36 38.68
C PHE A 382 18.14 -24.66 40.03
N GLN A 383 18.50 -23.83 41.00
CA GLN A 383 17.90 -23.82 42.32
C GLN A 383 17.71 -22.36 42.73
N LEU A 384 16.46 -21.92 42.60
CA LEU A 384 16.09 -20.55 42.92
C LEU A 384 16.19 -20.32 44.44
N SER A 385 16.83 -19.24 44.85
CA SER A 385 16.94 -18.86 46.25
C SER A 385 15.62 -18.29 46.80
N ASN A 386 15.20 -18.79 47.97
CA ASN A 386 14.01 -18.31 48.67
C ASN A 386 14.16 -16.88 49.22
N ASP A 387 15.39 -16.45 49.51
CA ASP A 387 15.69 -15.12 50.05
C ASP A 387 15.92 -14.07 48.93
N GLY A 388 15.52 -14.38 47.68
CA GLY A 388 15.80 -13.60 46.48
C GLY A 388 16.93 -14.17 45.63
N ASP A 389 16.81 -13.99 44.31
CA ASP A 389 17.76 -14.52 43.31
C ASP A 389 17.72 -13.71 42.01
N GLU A 390 18.53 -14.12 41.03
CA GLU A 390 18.49 -13.62 39.67
C GLU A 390 18.13 -14.72 38.66
N VAL A 391 17.33 -14.34 37.67
CA VAL A 391 17.02 -15.18 36.51
C VAL A 391 17.32 -14.37 35.26
N VAL A 392 18.12 -14.92 34.35
CA VAL A 392 18.52 -14.29 33.08
C VAL A 392 18.10 -15.16 31.92
N LEU A 393 17.50 -14.51 30.92
CA LEU A 393 17.24 -15.09 29.62
C LEU A 393 18.24 -14.53 28.61
N GLN A 394 19.03 -15.40 27.98
CA GLN A 394 20.03 -15.03 26.99
C GLN A 394 19.73 -15.65 25.62
N ASP A 395 20.00 -14.92 24.54
CA ASP A 395 19.94 -15.47 23.20
C ASP A 395 21.10 -16.46 22.92
N ASN A 396 21.06 -17.11 21.75
CA ASN A 396 22.10 -18.07 21.32
C ASN A 396 23.49 -17.45 21.10
N SER A 397 23.61 -16.12 21.17
CA SER A 397 24.86 -15.36 21.06
C SER A 397 25.36 -14.88 22.43
N GLY A 398 24.63 -15.17 23.51
CA GLY A 398 24.94 -14.77 24.88
C GLY A 398 24.54 -13.33 25.22
N ASN A 399 23.71 -12.67 24.39
CA ASN A 399 23.15 -11.38 24.75
C ASN A 399 21.99 -11.57 25.72
N THR A 400 21.96 -10.80 26.81
CA THR A 400 20.80 -10.75 27.71
C THR A 400 19.60 -10.17 26.96
N ILE A 401 18.54 -10.96 26.89
CA ILE A 401 17.23 -10.59 26.34
C ILE A 401 16.37 -9.99 27.44
N ASP A 402 16.31 -10.67 28.59
CA ASP A 402 15.59 -10.20 29.77
C ASP A 402 16.26 -10.73 31.05
N SER A 403 16.02 -10.05 32.17
CA SER A 403 16.54 -10.46 33.48
C SER A 403 15.69 -9.90 34.61
N VAL A 404 15.57 -10.67 35.68
CA VAL A 404 14.87 -10.29 36.89
C VAL A 404 15.74 -10.63 38.10
N ARG A 405 15.87 -9.67 39.01
CA ARG A 405 16.49 -9.87 40.32
C ARG A 405 15.45 -9.71 41.41
N TYR A 406 14.74 -10.79 41.72
CA TYR A 406 13.63 -10.78 42.68
C TYR A 406 14.14 -10.84 44.13
N ASP A 407 13.25 -10.49 45.07
CA ASP A 407 13.50 -10.47 46.52
C ASP A 407 12.22 -10.96 47.23
N ASP A 408 12.32 -11.39 48.48
CA ASP A 408 11.19 -11.80 49.32
C ASP A 408 10.63 -10.64 50.17
N SER A 409 11.21 -9.44 49.99
CA SER A 409 10.93 -8.25 50.78
C SER A 409 10.53 -7.03 49.96
N SER A 410 9.80 -6.10 50.59
CA SER A 410 9.33 -4.87 49.95
C SER A 410 10.48 -4.12 49.25
N PRO A 411 10.34 -3.72 47.97
CA PRO A 411 9.09 -3.51 47.24
C PRO A 411 8.44 -4.75 46.61
N TRP A 412 9.07 -5.93 46.67
CA TRP A 412 8.52 -7.17 46.12
C TRP A 412 7.39 -7.72 47.01
N PRO A 413 6.44 -8.48 46.43
CA PRO A 413 5.41 -9.17 47.21
C PRO A 413 6.04 -10.28 48.06
N THR A 414 5.61 -10.39 49.31
CA THR A 414 6.20 -11.32 50.29
C THR A 414 5.46 -12.66 50.38
N SER A 415 4.27 -12.79 49.79
CA SER A 415 3.48 -14.02 49.86
C SER A 415 3.95 -15.16 48.94
N PRO A 416 4.67 -14.92 47.82
CA PRO A 416 5.26 -16.00 47.03
C PRO A 416 6.41 -16.76 47.73
N ASP A 417 6.82 -16.32 48.91
CA ASP A 417 7.80 -17.00 49.75
C ASP A 417 7.15 -18.15 50.56
N GLY A 418 6.79 -19.25 49.88
CA GLY A 418 6.44 -20.52 50.55
C GLY A 418 4.99 -20.63 51.02
N GLN A 419 4.13 -19.64 50.73
CA GLN A 419 2.70 -19.71 51.07
C GLN A 419 1.82 -20.25 49.93
N GLY A 420 2.44 -20.66 48.81
CA GLY A 420 1.77 -21.26 47.66
C GLY A 420 1.94 -20.45 46.38
N PRO A 421 1.51 -19.17 46.33
CA PRO A 421 1.50 -18.38 45.11
C PRO A 421 2.88 -18.24 44.46
N SER A 422 2.90 -18.10 43.15
CA SER A 422 4.06 -17.64 42.38
C SER A 422 4.19 -16.11 42.42
N LEU A 423 5.33 -15.63 41.93
CA LEU A 423 5.62 -14.23 41.64
C LEU A 423 5.31 -13.94 40.15
N GLU A 424 4.32 -13.10 39.89
CA GLU A 424 3.80 -12.80 38.55
C GLU A 424 4.09 -11.36 38.14
N LEU A 425 4.55 -11.15 36.89
CA LEU A 425 4.70 -9.83 36.30
C LEU A 425 3.32 -9.26 35.96
N THR A 426 3.05 -8.01 36.35
CA THR A 426 1.71 -7.43 36.21
C THR A 426 1.41 -6.88 34.81
N ASP A 427 2.44 -6.63 34.01
CA ASP A 427 2.34 -6.23 32.60
C ASP A 427 3.69 -6.56 31.91
N PRO A 428 3.71 -7.43 30.87
CA PRO A 428 4.89 -7.84 30.10
C PRO A 428 5.71 -6.71 29.47
N SER A 429 5.18 -5.49 29.39
CA SER A 429 5.90 -4.32 28.88
C SER A 429 6.68 -3.56 29.96
N LEU A 430 6.52 -3.93 31.24
CA LEU A 430 7.16 -3.27 32.37
C LEU A 430 8.57 -3.81 32.65
N ASP A 431 9.38 -3.02 33.34
CA ASP A 431 10.74 -3.40 33.73
C ASP A 431 10.72 -4.49 34.81
N ASN A 432 11.25 -5.67 34.46
CA ASN A 432 11.35 -6.85 35.31
C ASN A 432 12.20 -6.63 36.58
N ASN A 433 13.08 -5.63 36.62
CA ASN A 433 13.92 -5.34 37.79
C ASN A 433 13.27 -4.38 38.80
N VAL A 434 12.02 -4.00 38.60
CA VAL A 434 11.27 -3.13 39.50
C VAL A 434 10.22 -3.95 40.26
N GLY A 435 10.47 -4.24 41.54
CA GLY A 435 9.61 -5.13 42.34
C GLY A 435 8.14 -4.71 42.46
N THR A 436 7.78 -3.43 42.27
CA THR A 436 6.38 -2.99 42.25
C THR A 436 5.62 -3.35 40.97
N ASN A 437 6.33 -3.81 39.93
CA ASN A 437 5.73 -4.33 38.70
C ASN A 437 5.35 -5.81 38.84
N TRP A 438 5.73 -6.44 39.96
CA TRP A 438 5.41 -7.82 40.28
C TRP A 438 4.35 -7.90 41.38
N ALA A 439 3.56 -8.95 41.35
CA ALA A 439 2.54 -9.24 42.34
C ALA A 439 2.51 -10.74 42.63
N ALA A 440 1.89 -11.12 43.75
CA ALA A 440 1.65 -12.52 44.01
C ALA A 440 0.46 -13.00 43.20
N SER A 441 0.55 -14.23 42.69
CA SER A 441 -0.60 -14.89 42.08
C SER A 441 -1.80 -14.91 43.02
N SER A 442 -3.01 -14.76 42.47
CA SER A 442 -4.23 -15.06 43.21
C SER A 442 -4.49 -16.56 43.30
N GLU A 443 -3.84 -17.35 42.44
CA GLU A 443 -3.90 -18.80 42.48
C GLU A 443 -2.84 -19.35 43.43
N THR A 444 -3.23 -20.40 44.15
CA THR A 444 -2.38 -20.96 45.21
C THR A 444 -1.12 -21.61 44.65
N TYR A 445 -1.04 -21.88 43.34
CA TYR A 445 0.08 -22.55 42.69
C TYR A 445 0.60 -21.78 41.47
N GLY A 446 0.25 -20.50 41.35
CA GLY A 446 0.54 -19.72 40.15
C GLY A 446 -0.36 -20.07 38.97
N THR A 447 0.02 -19.54 37.80
CA THR A 447 -0.68 -19.70 36.52
C THR A 447 0.22 -20.28 35.43
N PRO A 448 1.01 -21.33 35.68
CA PRO A 448 1.97 -21.78 34.68
C PRO A 448 1.29 -22.28 33.41
N GLY A 449 1.76 -21.81 32.26
CA GLY A 449 1.17 -22.09 30.95
C GLY A 449 -0.02 -21.19 30.60
N GLU A 450 -0.41 -20.29 31.51
CA GLU A 450 -1.57 -19.41 31.38
C GLU A 450 -1.19 -17.95 31.69
N PRO A 451 -1.99 -16.97 31.26
CA PRO A 451 -1.85 -15.59 31.66
C PRO A 451 -1.93 -15.36 33.17
N ASN A 452 -0.99 -14.55 33.66
CA ASN A 452 -0.89 -14.10 35.05
C ASN A 452 -2.22 -13.60 35.60
N SER A 453 -2.58 -14.13 36.77
CA SER A 453 -3.76 -13.71 37.53
C SER A 453 -3.68 -12.26 38.05
N ALA A 454 -2.46 -11.75 38.24
CA ALA A 454 -2.14 -10.42 38.72
C ALA A 454 -1.95 -9.39 37.60
N TYR A 455 -2.25 -9.76 36.35
CA TYR A 455 -2.18 -8.86 35.20
C TYR A 455 -3.06 -7.63 35.42
N ASN A 456 -2.44 -6.45 35.56
CA ASN A 456 -3.12 -5.20 35.87
C ASN A 456 -3.25 -4.34 34.62
N ASP A 457 -4.34 -4.49 33.86
CA ASP A 457 -4.73 -3.48 32.89
C ASP A 457 -5.79 -2.54 33.47
N ASN A 458 -5.34 -1.36 33.91
CA ASN A 458 -6.20 -0.28 34.39
C ASN A 458 -7.14 0.30 33.30
N ASN A 459 -7.13 -0.21 32.06
CA ASN A 459 -8.03 0.21 30.97
C ASN A 459 -9.24 -0.71 30.74
N CYS A 460 -9.35 -1.86 31.42
CA CYS A 460 -10.53 -2.74 31.31
C CYS A 460 -11.61 -2.38 32.35
N THR A 461 -12.36 -1.30 32.13
CA THR A 461 -13.49 -0.92 33.01
C THR A 461 -14.85 -1.50 32.57
N ASN A 462 -14.90 -2.25 31.46
CA ASN A 462 -16.15 -2.67 30.84
C ASN A 462 -16.30 -4.21 30.90
N ASN A 463 -17.47 -4.69 31.31
CA ASN A 463 -17.87 -6.09 31.16
C ASN A 463 -18.26 -6.32 29.69
N TYR A 464 -17.74 -7.38 29.06
CA TYR A 464 -18.08 -7.74 27.69
C TYR A 464 -18.89 -9.04 27.64
N ASP A 465 -19.96 -9.05 26.84
CA ASP A 465 -20.72 -10.27 26.55
C ASP A 465 -20.17 -10.90 25.24
N PHE A 466 -19.78 -12.17 25.26
CA PHE A 466 -19.31 -12.90 24.07
C PHE A 466 -20.37 -13.88 23.55
N GLU A 467 -20.59 -13.87 22.23
CA GLU A 467 -21.44 -14.85 21.54
C GLU A 467 -20.66 -15.57 20.42
N ILE A 468 -20.77 -16.90 20.40
CA ILE A 468 -20.07 -17.76 19.45
C ILE A 468 -21.08 -18.58 18.65
N TRP A 469 -20.88 -18.64 17.33
CA TRP A 469 -21.73 -19.40 16.41
C TRP A 469 -20.97 -20.48 15.65
N THR A 470 -21.62 -21.62 15.45
CA THR A 470 -21.16 -22.72 14.59
C THR A 470 -22.29 -23.20 13.64
N ALA A 471 -21.96 -23.52 12.39
CA ALA A 471 -22.89 -23.91 11.31
C ALA A 471 -23.60 -25.27 11.49
N GLU A 472 -23.00 -26.20 12.23
CA GLU A 472 -23.60 -27.49 12.62
C GLU A 472 -23.62 -27.53 14.14
N GLY A 473 -24.77 -27.22 14.74
CA GLY A 473 -24.88 -27.06 16.19
C GLY A 473 -24.66 -28.39 16.91
N PRO A 474 -23.78 -28.46 17.93
CA PRO A 474 -23.57 -29.71 18.64
C PRO A 474 -24.60 -29.95 19.75
N GLU A 475 -24.91 -31.22 19.99
CA GLU A 475 -25.57 -31.69 21.21
C GLU A 475 -24.56 -31.73 22.36
N GLY A 476 -24.93 -31.28 23.56
CA GLY A 476 -24.10 -31.46 24.77
C GLY A 476 -23.12 -30.35 25.13
N TRP A 477 -23.60 -29.10 25.29
CA TRP A 477 -22.79 -28.06 25.94
C TRP A 477 -22.81 -28.28 27.45
N THR A 478 -21.64 -28.35 28.08
CA THR A 478 -21.47 -28.20 29.53
C THR A 478 -20.65 -26.95 29.79
N VAL A 479 -21.15 -26.09 30.66
CA VAL A 479 -20.47 -24.87 31.09
C VAL A 479 -19.93 -25.14 32.48
N GLU A 480 -18.61 -25.03 32.66
CA GLU A 480 -18.03 -24.98 34.00
C GLU A 480 -17.94 -23.53 34.47
N ASP A 481 -17.97 -23.37 35.79
CA ASP A 481 -17.82 -22.15 36.59
C ASP A 481 -18.68 -20.90 36.23
N GLY A 482 -19.88 -20.78 36.82
CA GLY A 482 -20.61 -19.50 36.90
C GLY A 482 -21.22 -18.93 35.61
N ALA A 483 -20.86 -19.41 34.42
CA ALA A 483 -21.46 -18.99 33.16
C ALA A 483 -22.80 -19.71 32.87
N THR A 484 -23.70 -19.05 32.13
CA THR A 484 -25.01 -19.63 31.77
C THR A 484 -25.17 -19.76 30.25
N ALA A 485 -25.37 -20.99 29.77
CA ALA A 485 -25.77 -21.21 28.38
C ALA A 485 -27.28 -20.98 28.25
N THR A 486 -27.69 -20.02 27.43
CA THR A 486 -29.09 -19.80 27.06
C THR A 486 -29.32 -20.11 25.58
N GLU A 487 -30.34 -20.90 25.25
CA GLU A 487 -30.79 -21.05 23.86
C GLU A 487 -31.43 -19.74 23.38
N GLU A 488 -30.74 -18.96 22.55
CA GLU A 488 -31.39 -17.87 21.79
C GLU A 488 -31.89 -18.36 20.43
N THR A 489 -33.20 -18.25 20.22
CA THR A 489 -33.88 -18.65 18.97
C THR A 489 -33.92 -17.55 17.89
N ASN A 490 -33.24 -16.42 18.09
CA ASN A 490 -33.39 -15.22 17.26
C ASN A 490 -32.43 -15.10 16.07
N ILE A 491 -31.66 -16.13 15.74
CA ILE A 491 -30.91 -16.17 14.48
C ILE A 491 -31.90 -16.43 13.34
N ARG A 492 -31.87 -15.60 12.28
CA ARG A 492 -32.70 -15.74 11.06
C ARG A 492 -32.38 -17.00 10.21
N ARG A 493 -31.91 -18.08 10.82
CA ARG A 493 -31.87 -19.44 10.26
C ARG A 493 -32.15 -20.44 11.40
N ARG A 494 -33.28 -21.14 11.26
CA ARG A 494 -33.87 -22.04 12.28
C ARG A 494 -32.86 -23.09 12.76
N GLY A 495 -32.71 -23.23 14.10
CA GLY A 495 -32.03 -24.36 14.74
C GLY A 495 -30.65 -24.10 15.35
N ALA A 496 -30.30 -22.85 15.65
CA ALA A 496 -28.99 -22.50 16.21
C ALA A 496 -28.94 -22.64 17.75
N LYS A 497 -27.74 -22.95 18.28
CA LYS A 497 -27.36 -22.82 19.69
C LYS A 497 -26.26 -21.77 19.82
N SER A 498 -26.27 -20.98 20.88
CA SER A 498 -25.29 -19.95 21.20
C SER A 498 -24.90 -20.09 22.67
N ALA A 499 -23.65 -19.82 23.01
CA ALA A 499 -23.23 -19.62 24.39
C ALA A 499 -23.01 -18.12 24.64
N LYS A 500 -23.39 -17.67 25.84
CA LYS A 500 -23.17 -16.31 26.32
C LYS A 500 -22.18 -16.40 27.49
N LEU A 501 -21.05 -15.71 27.40
CA LEU A 501 -20.20 -15.43 28.56
C LEU A 501 -20.63 -14.10 29.16
N GLU A 502 -20.90 -14.05 30.46
CA GLU A 502 -21.23 -12.82 31.20
C GLU A 502 -20.11 -12.49 32.22
N ASN A 503 -19.79 -11.21 32.39
CA ASN A 503 -18.90 -10.68 33.45
C ASN A 503 -17.43 -11.17 33.44
N THR A 504 -16.73 -11.15 32.30
CA THR A 504 -15.27 -11.32 32.32
C THR A 504 -14.59 -10.00 32.74
N THR A 505 -13.72 -10.09 33.74
CA THR A 505 -12.77 -9.02 34.13
C THR A 505 -11.42 -9.33 33.46
N ALA A 506 -10.54 -8.33 33.29
CA ALA A 506 -9.17 -8.58 32.83
C ALA A 506 -8.48 -9.66 33.68
N GLY A 507 -7.70 -10.55 33.05
CA GLY A 507 -6.98 -11.62 33.73
C GLY A 507 -7.82 -12.84 34.16
N LYS A 508 -9.07 -12.99 33.71
CA LYS A 508 -9.88 -14.20 33.97
C LYS A 508 -10.27 -14.96 32.71
N GLY A 509 -9.60 -16.09 32.50
CA GLY A 509 -9.97 -17.13 31.55
C GLY A 509 -11.13 -17.96 32.09
N LEU A 510 -12.11 -18.27 31.23
CA LEU A 510 -12.97 -19.42 31.49
C LEU A 510 -13.27 -20.18 30.20
N ILE A 511 -13.08 -21.49 30.34
CA ILE A 511 -12.91 -22.52 29.32
C ILE A 511 -14.28 -23.07 28.92
N GLN A 512 -14.55 -23.13 27.61
CA GLN A 512 -15.74 -23.80 27.10
C GLN A 512 -15.37 -25.03 26.28
N ARG A 513 -15.70 -26.22 26.80
CA ARG A 513 -15.63 -27.47 26.03
C ARG A 513 -16.86 -27.62 25.15
N PHE A 514 -16.65 -27.88 23.86
CA PHE A 514 -17.72 -28.21 22.91
C PHE A 514 -17.36 -29.48 22.13
N GLU A 515 -18.32 -30.39 21.96
CA GLU A 515 -18.14 -31.60 21.14
C GLU A 515 -18.59 -31.34 19.69
N VAL A 516 -17.75 -31.54 18.67
CA VAL A 516 -18.22 -31.49 17.27
C VAL A 516 -18.34 -32.92 16.74
N GLN A 517 -19.57 -33.44 16.74
CA GLN A 517 -19.94 -34.82 16.40
C GLN A 517 -19.38 -35.90 17.34
N GLN A 518 -20.03 -37.06 17.36
CA GLN A 518 -19.76 -38.17 18.30
C GLN A 518 -18.26 -38.51 18.33
N ASN A 519 -17.58 -38.11 19.42
CA ASN A 519 -16.20 -38.43 19.82
C ASN A 519 -15.07 -37.43 19.50
N LEU A 520 -15.35 -36.15 19.20
CA LEU A 520 -14.31 -35.10 19.18
C LEU A 520 -14.70 -33.94 20.10
N SER A 521 -14.00 -33.78 21.22
CA SER A 521 -14.13 -32.63 22.12
C SER A 521 -13.09 -31.56 21.77
N TYR A 522 -13.48 -30.30 21.85
CA TYR A 522 -12.62 -29.15 21.61
C TYR A 522 -12.78 -28.19 22.78
N ASP A 523 -11.68 -27.67 23.32
CA ASP A 523 -11.73 -26.62 24.33
C ASP A 523 -11.51 -25.26 23.67
N LEU A 524 -12.28 -24.25 24.08
CA LEU A 524 -12.13 -22.86 23.68
C LEU A 524 -11.68 -22.03 24.88
N ARG A 525 -10.52 -21.38 24.75
CA ARG A 525 -10.02 -20.40 25.72
C ARG A 525 -10.08 -19.01 25.12
N VAL A 526 -10.83 -18.11 25.76
CA VAL A 526 -10.96 -16.70 25.34
C VAL A 526 -10.21 -15.80 26.30
N TRP A 527 -9.13 -15.21 25.80
CA TRP A 527 -8.42 -14.14 26.48
C TRP A 527 -8.83 -12.80 25.89
N VAL A 528 -9.01 -11.81 26.76
CA VAL A 528 -9.41 -10.44 26.40
C VAL A 528 -8.27 -9.51 26.76
N TYR A 529 -7.57 -8.99 25.74
CA TYR A 529 -6.55 -7.97 25.93
C TYR A 529 -6.99 -6.65 25.28
N PRO A 530 -6.92 -5.52 25.99
CA PRO A 530 -7.04 -4.21 25.37
C PRO A 530 -5.85 -3.93 24.45
N SER A 531 -6.09 -3.42 23.25
CA SER A 531 -5.02 -2.85 22.42
C SER A 531 -5.11 -1.33 22.38
N GLY A 532 -4.44 -0.66 23.33
CA GLY A 532 -4.16 0.78 23.31
C GLY A 532 -5.36 1.75 23.35
N SER A 533 -6.61 1.26 23.25
CA SER A 533 -7.85 2.04 23.40
C SER A 533 -8.94 1.17 24.01
N ALA A 534 -9.88 1.76 24.75
CA ALA A 534 -10.92 1.09 25.53
C ALA A 534 -11.92 0.23 24.71
N ASP A 535 -11.80 0.25 23.38
CA ASP A 535 -12.70 -0.41 22.44
C ASP A 535 -12.05 -1.57 21.68
N ASN A 536 -10.74 -1.80 21.82
CA ASN A 536 -10.06 -2.86 21.10
C ASN A 536 -9.91 -4.11 21.97
N ILE A 537 -10.79 -5.08 21.78
CA ILE A 537 -10.69 -6.38 22.44
C ILE A 537 -9.96 -7.32 21.50
N ARG A 538 -8.84 -7.88 21.97
CA ARG A 538 -8.17 -9.01 21.35
C ARG A 538 -8.77 -10.28 21.90
N VAL A 539 -9.34 -11.11 21.02
CA VAL A 539 -9.85 -12.45 21.37
C VAL A 539 -8.88 -13.52 20.88
N PHE A 540 -8.53 -14.40 21.79
CA PHE A 540 -7.82 -15.65 21.51
C PHE A 540 -8.78 -16.81 21.52
N MET A 541 -8.51 -17.81 20.70
CA MET A 541 -9.26 -19.06 20.64
C MET A 541 -8.26 -20.16 20.35
N ILE A 542 -7.98 -21.00 21.32
CA ILE A 542 -7.22 -22.24 21.10
C ILE A 542 -8.25 -23.33 20.83
N PHE A 543 -7.95 -24.26 19.92
CA PHE A 543 -8.74 -25.47 19.68
C PHE A 543 -7.89 -26.67 20.03
N THR A 544 -8.36 -27.47 20.97
CA THR A 544 -7.76 -28.76 21.34
C THR A 544 -8.55 -29.93 20.75
N ASP A 545 -7.98 -31.12 20.67
CA ASP A 545 -8.74 -32.36 20.48
C ASP A 545 -9.23 -32.93 21.83
N GLY A 546 -9.96 -34.05 21.81
CA GLY A 546 -10.58 -34.63 23.02
C GLY A 546 -9.60 -35.20 24.05
N VAL A 547 -8.29 -35.02 23.85
CA VAL A 547 -7.22 -35.36 24.79
C VAL A 547 -6.28 -34.17 25.06
N GLY A 548 -6.65 -32.95 24.65
CA GLY A 548 -5.92 -31.71 24.96
C GLY A 548 -4.91 -31.26 23.91
N THR A 549 -4.79 -31.96 22.77
CA THR A 549 -3.82 -31.58 21.72
C THR A 549 -4.28 -30.31 21.01
N VAL A 550 -3.55 -29.19 21.12
CA VAL A 550 -3.78 -28.01 20.25
C VAL A 550 -3.69 -28.43 18.78
N ILE A 551 -4.80 -28.30 18.06
CA ILE A 551 -4.94 -28.62 16.64
C ILE A 551 -5.13 -27.37 15.79
N ASP A 552 -5.47 -26.25 16.42
CA ASP A 552 -5.63 -24.95 15.76
C ASP A 552 -5.66 -23.83 16.79
N SER A 553 -5.38 -22.61 16.37
CA SER A 553 -5.61 -21.40 17.17
C SER A 553 -6.08 -20.25 16.27
N ILE A 554 -6.88 -19.35 16.82
CA ILE A 554 -7.35 -18.13 16.17
C ILE A 554 -7.18 -16.99 17.17
N GLY A 555 -6.22 -16.12 16.93
CA GLY A 555 -6.01 -14.93 17.75
C GLY A 555 -4.74 -14.16 17.33
N PRO A 556 -4.65 -12.86 17.66
CA PRO A 556 -5.69 -12.03 18.27
C PRO A 556 -6.61 -11.45 17.19
N LEU A 557 -7.91 -11.59 17.36
CA LEU A 557 -8.86 -10.84 16.55
C LEU A 557 -9.12 -9.49 17.22
N THR A 558 -8.77 -8.40 16.54
CA THR A 558 -9.14 -7.05 16.99
C THR A 558 -10.59 -6.80 16.59
N VAL A 559 -11.49 -6.82 17.57
CA VAL A 559 -12.90 -6.49 17.32
C VAL A 559 -13.10 -4.99 17.48
N THR A 560 -13.18 -4.29 16.35
CA THR A 560 -13.28 -2.82 16.27
C THR A 560 -14.70 -2.27 16.34
N GLU A 561 -15.72 -3.12 16.31
CA GLU A 561 -17.14 -2.72 16.39
C GLU A 561 -17.92 -3.65 17.30
N ALA A 562 -18.39 -3.12 18.44
CA ALA A 562 -19.38 -3.78 19.27
C ALA A 562 -20.66 -4.09 18.45
N ASP A 563 -21.34 -5.17 18.81
CA ASP A 563 -22.64 -5.58 18.28
C ASP A 563 -22.71 -6.07 16.82
N LYS A 564 -21.59 -6.40 16.18
CA LYS A 564 -21.59 -7.07 14.85
C LYS A 564 -20.96 -8.46 14.88
N TRP A 565 -21.57 -9.38 14.12
CA TRP A 565 -21.00 -10.71 13.88
C TRP A 565 -19.81 -10.58 12.93
N GLN A 566 -18.63 -10.95 13.41
CA GLN A 566 -17.42 -11.05 12.62
C GLN A 566 -17.16 -12.51 12.27
N LEU A 567 -16.86 -12.78 11.00
CA LEU A 567 -16.46 -14.11 10.56
C LEU A 567 -15.01 -14.33 10.97
N ILE A 568 -14.79 -15.28 11.87
CA ILE A 568 -13.48 -15.52 12.48
C ILE A 568 -12.76 -16.74 11.89
N ARG A 569 -13.43 -17.55 11.07
CA ARG A 569 -12.80 -18.66 10.33
C ARG A 569 -13.52 -19.04 9.04
N ARG A 570 -12.75 -19.30 7.97
CA ARG A 570 -13.20 -20.02 6.76
C ARG A 570 -12.49 -21.39 6.62
N ARG A 571 -13.19 -22.31 5.95
CA ARG A 571 -12.86 -23.73 5.66
C ARG A 571 -11.35 -23.99 5.45
N GLY A 572 -10.75 -24.97 6.16
CA GLY A 572 -9.30 -25.21 6.05
C GLY A 572 -8.76 -26.59 6.47
N SER A 573 -8.65 -26.88 7.77
CA SER A 573 -7.62 -27.84 8.25
C SER A 573 -8.09 -28.89 9.26
N ILE A 574 -9.30 -28.77 9.82
CA ILE A 574 -9.94 -29.83 10.62
C ILE A 574 -11.08 -30.45 9.78
N PRO A 575 -11.18 -31.78 9.66
CA PRO A 575 -12.23 -32.44 8.89
C PRO A 575 -13.56 -32.46 9.65
N ALA A 576 -14.20 -31.30 9.81
CA ALA A 576 -15.65 -31.17 10.00
C ALA A 576 -16.07 -29.74 9.67
N ALA A 577 -17.13 -29.59 8.89
CA ALA A 577 -17.54 -28.33 8.30
C ALA A 577 -18.09 -27.36 9.36
N THR A 578 -17.40 -26.26 9.63
CA THR A 578 -18.02 -25.18 10.40
C THR A 578 -17.37 -23.82 10.16
N GLN A 579 -18.14 -22.86 9.64
CA GLN A 579 -17.80 -21.44 9.77
C GLN A 579 -18.02 -21.05 11.22
N MET A 580 -17.12 -20.23 11.77
CA MET A 580 -17.28 -19.66 13.11
C MET A 580 -17.43 -18.15 13.01
N TYR A 581 -18.35 -17.61 13.81
CA TYR A 581 -18.55 -16.18 13.93
C TYR A 581 -18.50 -15.80 15.40
N LEU A 582 -17.89 -14.66 15.67
CA LEU A 582 -17.78 -14.05 17.00
C LEU A 582 -18.54 -12.73 16.99
N LYS A 583 -19.30 -12.47 18.05
CA LYS A 583 -19.91 -11.17 18.31
C LYS A 583 -19.59 -10.76 19.74
N ILE A 584 -19.07 -9.56 19.90
CA ILE A 584 -18.90 -8.93 21.21
C ILE A 584 -20.04 -7.93 21.40
N ARG A 585 -20.77 -7.99 22.52
CA ARG A 585 -21.69 -6.91 22.93
C ARG A 585 -21.02 -6.09 24.04
N GLY A 586 -21.09 -4.77 23.90
CA GLY A 586 -20.60 -3.82 24.89
C GLY A 586 -21.67 -3.39 25.89
#